data_AF-A0A7L4QYC8-F1
#
_entry.id   AF-A0A7L4QYC8-F1
#
_cell.length_a   1.000
_cell.length_b   1.000
_cell.length_c   1.000
_cell.angle_alpha   90.00
_cell.angle_beta   90.00
_cell.angle_gamma   90.00
#
_symmetry.space_group_name_H-M   'P 1'
#
loop_
_entity.id
_entity.type
_entity.pdbx_description
1 polymer ?
#
loop_
_entity_poly.entity_id
_entity_poly.type
_entity_poly.pdbx_seq_one_letter_code
_entity_poly.pdbx_strand_id
1 'polypeptide(L)'
;KNLSGSPAEYDQTDKTDLVNMIAILGSRYNQIIQHIATTVSQISNLMPQQRDRLMHGSSTGYSRELPEISGITSLCRKDIAEDLEKSIPSRMLSFPRAIKFTGALYSIGLPPEVIGLGNALEDIQKTIGEDAFENLIRKDYPSMVSDLNFVFGYLDLNSANRFLPVAAQKSLQNDINILKDIFNITECCEPSYKKLLEIIQPELIRTDETTDENVSHIIESTLLQMAKIRRTLG
;
A
#
# COMPACT_ATOMS: atom_id res chain seq x y z
N LYS A 1 26.29 7.07 -2.56
CA LYS A 1 25.70 8.02 -3.52
C LYS A 1 25.77 9.40 -2.87
N ASN A 2 26.43 10.37 -3.51
CA ASN A 2 26.58 11.72 -2.99
C ASN A 2 25.20 12.37 -2.82
N LEU A 3 24.77 12.61 -1.58
CA LEU A 3 23.63 13.49 -1.26
C LEU A 3 24.07 14.97 -1.33
N SER A 4 24.84 15.31 -2.36
CA SER A 4 25.28 16.68 -2.65
C SER A 4 24.44 17.21 -3.82
N GLY A 5 23.19 17.56 -3.54
CA GLY A 5 22.34 18.30 -4.46
C GLY A 5 21.73 19.47 -3.71
N SER A 6 21.79 20.66 -4.30
CA SER A 6 20.91 21.76 -3.90
C SER A 6 19.45 21.29 -3.93
N PRO A 7 18.56 21.83 -3.08
CA PRO A 7 17.14 21.50 -3.13
C PRO A 7 16.61 21.63 -4.56
N ALA A 8 15.78 20.67 -5.00
CA ALA A 8 15.12 20.79 -6.29
C ALA A 8 14.21 22.03 -6.26
N GLU A 9 14.41 22.95 -7.22
CA GLU A 9 13.55 24.10 -7.40
C GLU A 9 12.38 23.72 -8.29
N TYR A 10 11.17 24.02 -7.80
CA TYR A 10 9.92 23.73 -8.48
C TYR A 10 9.22 25.05 -8.82
N ASP A 11 8.89 25.21 -10.09
CA ASP A 11 8.10 26.36 -10.52
C ASP A 11 6.62 26.20 -10.10
N GLN A 12 5.79 27.19 -10.44
CA GLN A 12 4.39 27.15 -10.05
C GLN A 12 3.60 26.06 -10.79
N THR A 13 3.98 25.75 -12.02
CA THR A 13 3.34 24.71 -12.84
C THR A 13 3.66 23.33 -12.28
N ASP A 14 4.93 23.07 -12.01
CA ASP A 14 5.41 21.83 -11.37
C ASP A 14 4.65 21.57 -10.06
N LYS A 15 4.49 22.61 -9.22
CA LYS A 15 3.75 22.49 -7.95
C LYS A 15 2.28 22.14 -8.17
N THR A 16 1.63 22.76 -9.15
CA THR A 16 0.25 22.45 -9.49
C THR A 16 0.11 21.01 -9.99
N ASP A 17 1.04 20.55 -10.83
CA ASP A 17 1.04 19.18 -11.33
C ASP A 17 1.27 18.16 -10.21
N LEU A 18 2.23 18.41 -9.30
CA LEU A 18 2.46 17.57 -8.12
C LEU A 18 1.23 17.47 -7.23
N VAL A 19 0.55 18.59 -6.98
CA VAL A 19 -0.68 18.61 -6.17
C VAL A 19 -1.78 17.78 -6.85
N ASN A 20 -1.97 17.95 -8.17
CA ASN A 20 -2.93 17.16 -8.94
C ASN A 20 -2.57 15.66 -8.92
N MET A 21 -1.29 15.30 -9.06
CA MET A 21 -0.83 13.91 -8.98
C MET A 21 -1.10 13.30 -7.61
N ILE A 22 -0.80 14.03 -6.52
CA ILE A 22 -1.09 13.58 -5.15
C ILE A 22 -2.57 13.27 -4.98
N ALA A 23 -3.46 14.10 -5.52
CA ALA A 23 -4.89 13.86 -5.45
C ALA A 23 -5.34 12.64 -6.26
N ILE A 24 -4.80 12.44 -7.47
CA ILE A 24 -5.09 11.23 -8.29
C ILE A 24 -4.60 9.97 -7.57
N LEU A 25 -3.35 9.97 -7.07
CA LEU A 25 -2.77 8.87 -6.31
C LEU A 25 -3.59 8.55 -5.06
N GLY A 26 -3.96 9.59 -4.31
CA GLY A 26 -4.82 9.47 -3.13
C GLY A 26 -6.18 8.87 -3.46
N SER A 27 -6.81 9.31 -4.55
CA SER A 27 -8.12 8.83 -4.98
C SER A 27 -8.10 7.33 -5.27
N ARG A 28 -7.15 6.85 -6.09
CA ARG A 28 -7.04 5.43 -6.44
C ARG A 28 -6.64 4.56 -5.26
N TYR A 29 -5.75 5.05 -4.39
CA TYR A 29 -5.39 4.38 -3.16
C TYR A 29 -6.62 4.19 -2.24
N ASN A 30 -7.37 5.27 -1.98
CA ASN A 30 -8.54 5.24 -1.10
C ASN A 30 -9.63 4.27 -1.59
N GLN A 31 -9.85 4.23 -2.91
CA GLN A 31 -10.82 3.35 -3.53
C GLN A 31 -10.59 1.87 -3.20
N ILE A 32 -9.34 1.43 -3.13
CA ILE A 32 -8.99 0.03 -2.78
C ILE A 32 -8.95 -0.15 -1.27
N ILE A 33 -8.36 0.81 -0.56
CA ILE A 33 -8.11 0.74 0.88
C ILE A 33 -9.40 0.57 1.68
N GLN A 34 -10.48 1.25 1.31
CA GLN A 34 -11.76 1.10 1.99
C GLN A 34 -12.33 -0.32 1.97
N HIS A 35 -11.97 -1.11 0.94
CA HIS A 35 -12.40 -2.50 0.80
C HIS A 35 -11.54 -3.47 1.61
N ILE A 36 -10.26 -3.15 1.84
CA ILE A 36 -9.31 -4.06 2.46
C ILE A 36 -8.96 -3.69 3.91
N ALA A 37 -9.40 -2.52 4.39
CA ALA A 37 -9.07 -2.00 5.72
C ALA A 37 -9.37 -3.00 6.86
N THR A 38 -10.54 -3.65 6.84
CA THR A 38 -10.91 -4.63 7.86
C THR A 38 -9.95 -5.82 7.88
N THR A 39 -9.65 -6.38 6.70
CA THR A 39 -8.71 -7.49 6.53
C THR A 39 -7.33 -7.12 7.04
N VAL A 40 -6.81 -5.95 6.65
CA VAL A 40 -5.49 -5.46 7.10
C VAL A 40 -5.45 -5.32 8.61
N SER A 41 -6.51 -4.77 9.22
CA SER A 41 -6.60 -4.63 10.67
C SER A 41 -6.58 -5.99 11.39
N GLN A 42 -7.27 -7.00 10.87
CA GLN A 42 -7.24 -8.36 11.42
C GLN A 42 -5.83 -8.97 11.35
N ILE A 43 -5.17 -8.91 10.19
CA ILE A 43 -3.80 -9.42 10.02
C ILE A 43 -2.82 -8.69 10.95
N SER A 44 -3.00 -7.37 11.12
CA SER A 44 -2.10 -6.54 11.93
C SER A 44 -2.08 -6.89 13.41
N ASN A 45 -3.14 -7.56 13.90
CA ASN A 45 -3.20 -8.05 15.27
C ASN A 45 -2.27 -9.23 15.49
N LEU A 46 -1.97 -10.01 14.43
CA LEU A 46 -1.05 -11.14 14.47
C LEU A 46 0.42 -10.72 14.38
N MET A 47 0.69 -9.47 13.99
CA MET A 47 2.06 -8.96 13.83
C MET A 47 2.77 -8.83 15.18
N PRO A 48 4.00 -9.36 15.32
CA PRO A 48 4.76 -9.35 16.57
C PRO A 48 5.10 -7.93 17.03
N GLN A 49 5.17 -7.74 18.35
CA GLN A 49 5.58 -6.46 18.95
C GLN A 49 7.08 -6.48 19.26
N GLN A 50 7.86 -5.63 18.60
CA GLN A 50 9.32 -5.58 18.80
C GLN A 50 9.81 -4.57 19.84
N ARG A 51 8.92 -3.75 20.42
CA ARG A 51 9.28 -2.83 21.50
C ARG A 51 8.13 -2.74 22.48
N ASP A 52 8.45 -2.69 23.78
CA ASP A 52 7.50 -2.26 24.80
C ASP A 52 6.95 -0.90 24.41
N ARG A 53 5.67 -0.90 24.09
CA ARG A 53 4.91 0.29 23.74
C ARG A 53 3.69 0.26 24.63
N LEU A 54 3.31 1.41 25.16
CA LEU A 54 2.08 1.54 25.94
C LEU A 54 0.93 0.86 25.18
N MET A 55 0.50 -0.29 25.70
CA MET A 55 -0.72 -0.98 25.30
C MET A 55 -1.86 -0.01 25.61
N HIS A 56 -2.28 0.74 24.60
CA HIS A 56 -3.52 1.49 24.69
C HIS A 56 -4.62 0.46 24.52
N GLY A 57 -5.05 -0.08 25.66
CA GLY A 57 -6.08 -1.09 25.74
C GLY A 57 -7.43 -0.60 25.23
N SER A 58 -8.28 -1.60 24.97
CA SER A 58 -9.73 -1.55 24.72
C SER A 58 -10.19 -1.19 23.31
N SER A 59 -10.74 -2.20 22.60
CA SER A 59 -11.81 -2.21 21.57
C SER A 59 -11.86 -1.14 20.45
N THR A 60 -10.91 -0.22 20.41
CA THR A 60 -10.88 0.98 19.58
C THR A 60 -9.43 1.25 19.20
N GLY A 61 -8.80 0.27 18.56
CA GLY A 61 -7.47 0.47 17.97
C GLY A 61 -7.53 1.59 16.95
N TYR A 62 -6.64 2.58 17.05
CA TYR A 62 -6.40 3.66 16.06
C TYR A 62 -7.52 3.84 15.03
N SER A 63 -8.67 4.34 15.46
CA SER A 63 -9.61 4.95 14.52
C SER A 63 -8.91 6.20 14.01
N ARG A 64 -8.31 6.12 12.81
CA ARG A 64 -7.90 7.35 12.15
C ARG A 64 -9.18 8.05 11.73
N GLU A 65 -9.29 9.31 12.12
CA GLU A 65 -10.27 10.22 11.54
C GLU A 65 -10.14 10.17 10.01
N LEU A 66 -11.23 10.46 9.30
CA LEU A 66 -11.22 10.50 7.84
C LEU A 66 -10.06 11.38 7.36
N PRO A 67 -9.36 11.01 6.26
CA PRO A 67 -8.26 11.81 5.75
C PRO A 67 -8.69 13.27 5.58
N GLU A 68 -7.94 14.19 6.18
CA GLU A 68 -8.13 15.63 5.97
C GLU A 68 -7.56 15.97 4.59
N ILE A 69 -8.43 16.40 3.67
CA ILE A 69 -8.06 16.63 2.27
C ILE A 69 -8.25 18.07 1.81
N SER A 70 -8.74 18.98 2.66
CA SER A 70 -9.09 20.35 2.24
C SER A 70 -7.87 21.14 1.73
N GLY A 71 -6.70 20.88 2.31
CA GLY A 71 -5.44 21.46 1.84
C GLY A 71 -5.07 21.04 0.41
N ILE A 72 -5.44 19.82 0.00
CA ILE A 72 -5.17 19.31 -1.35
C ILE A 72 -6.29 19.77 -2.31
N THR A 73 -7.56 19.59 -1.93
CA THR A 73 -8.69 19.91 -2.82
C THR A 73 -8.78 21.41 -3.15
N SER A 74 -8.34 22.28 -2.24
CA SER A 74 -8.27 23.74 -2.50
C SER A 74 -7.19 24.15 -3.50
N LEU A 75 -6.18 23.30 -3.74
CA LEU A 75 -5.05 23.57 -4.63
C LEU A 75 -5.12 22.76 -5.94
N CYS A 76 -5.99 21.76 -6.02
CA CYS A 76 -6.18 20.90 -7.18
C CYS A 76 -7.11 21.51 -8.25
N ARG A 77 -7.00 20.97 -9.47
CA ARG A 77 -8.01 21.14 -10.51
C ARG A 77 -9.36 20.60 -10.01
N LYS A 78 -10.46 21.28 -10.35
CA LYS A 78 -11.80 21.02 -9.78
C LYS A 78 -12.29 19.59 -9.95
N ASP A 79 -12.15 19.03 -11.15
CA ASP A 79 -12.56 17.66 -11.46
C ASP A 79 -11.74 16.61 -10.69
N ILE A 80 -10.44 16.85 -10.50
CA ILE A 80 -9.56 15.99 -9.69
C ILE A 80 -9.92 16.09 -8.20
N ALA A 81 -10.22 17.29 -7.72
CA ALA A 81 -10.69 17.51 -6.36
C ALA A 81 -12.01 16.77 -6.09
N GLU A 82 -12.98 16.86 -7.00
CA GLU A 82 -14.25 16.14 -6.90
C GLU A 82 -14.06 14.60 -6.90
N ASP A 83 -13.11 14.08 -7.68
CA ASP A 83 -12.79 12.65 -7.68
C ASP A 83 -12.16 12.21 -6.34
N LEU A 84 -11.21 12.99 -5.80
CA LEU A 84 -10.62 12.73 -4.50
C LEU A 84 -11.68 12.74 -3.39
N GLU A 85 -12.58 13.72 -3.38
CA GLU A 85 -13.67 13.81 -2.40
C GLU A 85 -14.59 12.60 -2.45
N LYS A 86 -14.94 12.12 -3.65
CA LYS A 86 -15.76 10.91 -3.85
C LYS A 86 -15.04 9.64 -3.41
N SER A 87 -13.71 9.62 -3.45
CA SER A 87 -12.91 8.46 -3.03
C SER A 87 -12.86 8.28 -1.51
N ILE A 88 -13.15 9.33 -0.73
CA ILE A 88 -13.04 9.28 0.72
C ILE A 88 -14.07 8.31 1.30
N PRO A 89 -13.65 7.38 2.18
CA PRO A 89 -14.57 6.45 2.81
C PRO A 89 -15.69 7.19 3.56
N SER A 90 -16.94 6.83 3.33
CA SER A 90 -18.08 7.43 4.04
C SER A 90 -18.18 6.98 5.51
N ARG A 91 -17.40 5.97 5.91
CA ARG A 91 -17.35 5.42 7.27
C ARG A 91 -15.95 5.54 7.85
N MET A 92 -15.86 5.72 9.15
CA MET A 92 -14.58 5.71 9.86
C MET A 92 -13.91 4.33 9.71
N LEU A 93 -12.63 4.34 9.31
CA LEU A 93 -11.82 3.14 9.17
C LEU A 93 -10.78 3.11 10.30
N SER A 94 -10.76 2.00 11.04
CA SER A 94 -9.68 1.73 11.99
C SER A 94 -8.50 1.17 11.21
N PHE A 95 -7.38 1.88 11.26
CA PHE A 95 -6.13 1.46 10.62
C PHE A 95 -5.07 1.17 11.67
N PRO A 96 -4.32 0.06 11.54
CA PRO A 96 -3.14 -0.14 12.36
C PRO A 96 -2.10 0.96 12.10
N ARG A 97 -1.15 1.10 13.03
CA ARG A 97 0.01 1.98 12.81
C ARG A 97 0.78 1.54 11.57
N ALA A 98 1.47 2.48 10.91
CA ALA A 98 2.17 2.27 9.64
C ALA A 98 3.01 0.99 9.58
N ILE A 99 3.85 0.71 10.59
CA ILE A 99 4.68 -0.52 10.62
C ILE A 99 3.82 -1.80 10.58
N LYS A 100 2.74 -1.85 11.37
CA LYS A 100 1.83 -3.00 11.40
C LYS A 100 0.96 -3.07 10.15
N PHE A 101 0.59 -1.93 9.59
CA PHE A 101 -0.13 -1.81 8.33
C PHE A 101 0.68 -2.40 7.16
N THR A 102 1.90 -1.89 6.96
CA THR A 102 2.83 -2.37 5.93
C THR A 102 3.15 -3.84 6.16
N GLY A 103 3.52 -4.21 7.38
CA GLY A 103 3.85 -5.60 7.71
C GLY A 103 2.70 -6.57 7.44
N ALA A 104 1.47 -6.20 7.77
CA ALA A 104 0.28 -7.01 7.49
C ALA A 104 0.07 -7.24 5.97
N LEU A 105 0.20 -6.16 5.20
CA LEU A 105 0.04 -6.19 3.74
C LEU A 105 1.12 -7.02 3.04
N TYR A 106 2.39 -6.83 3.40
CA TYR A 106 3.47 -7.70 2.94
C TYR A 106 3.24 -9.17 3.34
N SER A 107 2.65 -9.43 4.52
CA SER A 107 2.44 -10.79 5.03
C SER A 107 1.36 -11.58 4.29
N ILE A 108 0.54 -10.92 3.49
CA ILE A 108 -0.40 -11.57 2.55
C ILE A 108 0.07 -11.50 1.09
N GLY A 109 1.27 -10.98 0.83
CA GLY A 109 1.83 -10.87 -0.52
C GLY A 109 1.28 -9.69 -1.31
N LEU A 110 0.74 -8.67 -0.63
CA LEU A 110 0.30 -7.42 -1.24
C LEU A 110 1.08 -6.24 -0.63
N PRO A 111 2.28 -5.92 -1.12
CA PRO A 111 2.98 -4.69 -0.72
C PRO A 111 2.08 -3.44 -0.91
N PRO A 112 1.98 -2.52 0.08
CA PRO A 112 1.14 -1.33 -0.02
C PRO A 112 1.49 -0.39 -1.17
N GLU A 113 2.73 -0.42 -1.64
CA GLU A 113 3.27 0.46 -2.66
C GLU A 113 2.61 0.28 -4.03
N VAL A 114 2.06 -0.91 -4.32
CA VAL A 114 1.36 -1.17 -5.60
C VAL A 114 -0.12 -0.79 -5.57
N ILE A 115 -0.69 -0.49 -4.39
CA ILE A 115 -2.13 -0.27 -4.22
C ILE A 115 -2.53 1.04 -4.91
N GLY A 116 -3.29 0.95 -6.01
CA GLY A 116 -3.81 2.09 -6.74
C GLY A 116 -2.77 2.82 -7.61
N LEU A 117 -1.49 2.43 -7.54
CA LEU A 117 -0.41 3.14 -8.23
C LEU A 117 -0.51 3.00 -9.75
N GLY A 118 -0.77 1.79 -10.28
CA GLY A 118 -0.84 1.58 -11.73
C GLY A 118 -1.96 2.38 -12.37
N ASN A 119 -3.19 2.28 -11.85
CA ASN A 119 -4.32 3.08 -12.30
C ASN A 119 -4.06 4.58 -12.15
N ALA A 120 -3.44 5.01 -11.04
CA ALA A 120 -3.12 6.42 -10.83
C ALA A 120 -2.11 6.95 -11.85
N LEU A 121 -1.08 6.17 -12.20
CA LEU A 121 -0.11 6.56 -13.23
C LEU A 121 -0.77 6.70 -14.61
N GLU A 122 -1.65 5.75 -14.96
CA GLU A 122 -2.42 5.82 -16.18
C GLU A 122 -3.33 7.06 -16.22
N ASP A 123 -3.97 7.38 -15.10
CA ASP A 123 -4.81 8.57 -14.98
C ASP A 123 -4.00 9.86 -15.02
N ILE A 124 -2.83 9.92 -14.40
CA ILE A 124 -1.92 11.07 -14.50
C ILE A 124 -1.57 11.33 -15.96
N GLN A 125 -1.19 10.28 -16.69
CA GLN A 125 -0.86 10.36 -18.12
C GLN A 125 -2.06 10.89 -18.95
N LYS A 126 -3.27 10.38 -18.70
CA LYS A 126 -4.49 10.78 -19.43
C LYS A 126 -5.01 12.17 -19.06
N THR A 127 -4.84 12.56 -17.79
CA THR A 127 -5.57 13.68 -17.17
C THR A 127 -4.73 14.94 -17.08
N ILE A 128 -3.44 14.81 -16.79
CA ILE A 128 -2.48 15.92 -16.68
C ILE A 128 -1.64 16.00 -17.96
N GLY A 129 -1.16 14.85 -18.46
CA GLY A 129 -0.48 14.73 -19.75
C GLY A 129 0.80 13.92 -19.67
N GLU A 130 1.35 13.60 -20.85
CA GLU A 130 2.57 12.79 -21.01
C GLU A 130 3.79 13.45 -20.36
N ASP A 131 3.97 14.76 -20.54
CA ASP A 131 5.12 15.48 -20.00
C ASP A 131 5.15 15.43 -18.46
N ALA A 132 3.98 15.54 -17.84
CA ALA A 132 3.84 15.45 -16.39
C ALA A 132 4.14 14.02 -15.88
N PHE A 133 3.67 13.00 -16.61
CA PHE A 133 4.00 11.61 -16.32
C PHE A 133 5.52 11.33 -16.43
N GLU A 134 6.17 11.76 -17.51
CA GLU A 134 7.62 11.59 -17.67
C GLU A 134 8.42 12.35 -16.60
N ASN A 135 7.99 13.55 -16.23
CA ASN A 135 8.59 14.31 -15.13
C ASN A 135 8.46 13.58 -13.79
N LEU A 136 7.29 12.99 -13.49
CA LEU A 136 7.10 12.20 -12.27
C LEU A 136 8.14 11.07 -12.16
N ILE A 137 8.36 10.34 -13.24
CA ILE A 137 9.28 9.19 -13.24
C ILE A 137 10.75 9.61 -13.25
N ARG A 138 11.11 10.64 -14.01
CA ARG A 138 12.53 11.00 -14.23
C ARG A 138 13.07 12.06 -13.28
N LYS A 139 12.23 13.02 -12.89
CA LYS A 139 12.60 14.19 -12.08
C LYS A 139 12.15 14.03 -10.64
N ASP A 140 10.86 13.76 -10.42
CA ASP A 140 10.27 13.85 -9.07
C ASP A 140 10.48 12.60 -8.23
N TYR A 141 10.42 11.42 -8.84
CA TYR A 141 10.64 10.14 -8.17
C TYR A 141 11.55 9.19 -8.96
N PRO A 142 12.84 9.55 -9.14
CA PRO A 142 13.77 8.79 -9.98
C PRO A 142 14.08 7.37 -9.48
N SER A 143 13.80 7.06 -8.21
CA SER A 143 13.99 5.70 -7.67
C SER A 143 12.77 4.79 -7.84
N MET A 144 11.65 5.27 -8.41
CA MET A 144 10.41 4.50 -8.52
C MET A 144 10.64 3.13 -9.17
N VAL A 145 11.45 3.04 -10.23
CA VAL A 145 11.76 1.77 -10.89
C VAL A 145 12.50 0.80 -9.95
N SER A 146 13.49 1.27 -9.19
CA SER A 146 14.21 0.41 -8.24
C SER A 146 13.33 0.00 -7.07
N ASP A 147 12.46 0.90 -6.60
CA ASP A 147 11.55 0.65 -5.49
C ASP A 147 10.48 -0.37 -5.91
N LEU A 148 9.94 -0.25 -7.13
CA LEU A 148 9.01 -1.23 -7.68
C LEU A 148 9.66 -2.59 -7.92
N ASN A 149 10.90 -2.66 -8.42
CA ASN A 149 11.58 -3.96 -8.54
C ASN A 149 11.74 -4.65 -7.17
N PHE A 150 12.12 -3.91 -6.13
CA PHE A 150 12.15 -4.46 -4.77
C PHE A 150 10.77 -4.97 -4.33
N VAL A 151 9.73 -4.15 -4.52
CA VAL A 151 8.35 -4.47 -4.15
C VAL A 151 7.84 -5.73 -4.85
N PHE A 152 8.09 -5.87 -6.15
CA PHE A 152 7.65 -7.02 -6.94
C PHE A 152 8.33 -8.34 -6.52
N GLY A 153 9.50 -8.27 -5.88
CA GLY A 153 10.13 -9.41 -5.22
C GLY A 153 9.33 -9.98 -4.03
N TYR A 154 8.30 -9.28 -3.54
CA TYR A 154 7.44 -9.72 -2.43
C TYR A 154 5.94 -9.75 -2.78
N LEU A 155 5.60 -9.43 -4.03
CA LEU A 155 4.24 -9.40 -4.53
C LEU A 155 3.81 -10.77 -5.04
N ASP A 156 2.80 -11.39 -4.41
CA ASP A 156 2.11 -12.57 -4.95
C ASP A 156 0.60 -12.35 -4.81
N LEU A 157 -0.01 -11.78 -5.85
CA LEU A 157 -1.43 -11.45 -5.86
C LEU A 157 -2.32 -12.70 -5.69
N ASN A 158 -1.85 -13.89 -6.08
CA ASN A 158 -2.58 -15.13 -5.88
C ASN A 158 -2.77 -15.44 -4.38
N SER A 159 -1.72 -15.30 -3.58
CA SER A 159 -1.81 -15.44 -2.13
C SER A 159 -2.65 -14.32 -1.52
N ALA A 160 -2.46 -13.08 -1.98
CA ALA A 160 -3.22 -11.94 -1.48
C ALA A 160 -4.72 -12.09 -1.73
N ASN A 161 -5.13 -12.54 -2.91
CA ASN A 161 -6.54 -12.71 -3.31
C ASN A 161 -7.32 -13.66 -2.40
N ARG A 162 -6.66 -14.53 -1.63
CA ARG A 162 -7.31 -15.37 -0.60
C ARG A 162 -7.94 -14.54 0.52
N PHE A 163 -7.41 -13.34 0.78
CA PHE A 163 -7.82 -12.44 1.86
C PHE A 163 -8.66 -11.26 1.38
N LEU A 164 -8.62 -10.96 0.08
CA LEU A 164 -9.16 -9.73 -0.48
C LEU A 164 -10.56 -9.94 -1.09
N PRO A 165 -11.48 -8.98 -0.94
CA PRO A 165 -12.77 -9.04 -1.61
C PRO A 165 -12.63 -8.90 -3.13
N VAL A 166 -13.51 -9.56 -3.90
CA VAL A 166 -13.50 -9.58 -5.37
C VAL A 166 -13.41 -8.17 -5.99
N ALA A 167 -14.06 -7.18 -5.37
CA ALA A 167 -14.01 -5.79 -5.80
C ALA A 167 -12.57 -5.22 -5.84
N ALA A 168 -11.74 -5.55 -4.85
CA ALA A 168 -10.36 -5.10 -4.79
C ALA A 168 -9.44 -5.90 -5.74
N GLN A 169 -9.69 -7.20 -5.91
CA GLN A 169 -8.85 -8.09 -6.71
C GLN A 169 -8.71 -7.62 -8.16
N LYS A 170 -9.82 -7.21 -8.80
CA LYS A 170 -9.81 -6.75 -10.20
C LYS A 170 -9.00 -5.46 -10.35
N SER A 171 -9.18 -4.50 -9.44
CA SER A 171 -8.45 -3.22 -9.47
C SER A 171 -6.96 -3.44 -9.27
N LEU A 172 -6.58 -4.26 -8.30
CA LEU A 172 -5.18 -4.59 -8.01
C LEU A 172 -4.51 -5.36 -9.15
N GLN A 173 -5.23 -6.28 -9.78
CA GLN A 173 -4.72 -6.97 -10.96
C GLN A 173 -4.44 -5.97 -12.09
N ASN A 174 -5.30 -4.98 -12.27
CA ASN A 174 -5.10 -3.91 -13.25
C ASN A 174 -3.88 -3.05 -12.88
N ASP A 175 -3.74 -2.63 -11.62
CA ASP A 175 -2.58 -1.89 -11.13
C ASP A 175 -1.29 -2.63 -11.48
N ILE A 176 -1.21 -3.91 -11.16
CA ILE A 176 0.00 -4.73 -11.37
C ILE A 176 0.31 -4.88 -12.86
N ASN A 177 -0.70 -5.07 -13.71
CA ASN A 177 -0.49 -5.17 -15.15
C ASN A 177 0.05 -3.87 -15.72
N ILE A 178 -0.59 -2.74 -15.38
CA ILE A 178 -0.13 -1.41 -15.81
C ILE A 178 1.31 -1.15 -15.35
N LEU A 179 1.64 -1.47 -14.09
CA LEU A 179 2.99 -1.28 -13.56
C LEU A 179 4.03 -2.14 -14.29
N LYS A 180 3.69 -3.39 -14.62
CA LYS A 180 4.57 -4.26 -15.42
C LYS A 180 4.81 -3.71 -16.81
N ASP A 181 3.76 -3.22 -17.44
CA ASP A 181 3.83 -2.68 -18.81
C ASP A 181 4.61 -1.37 -18.86
N ILE A 182 4.36 -0.44 -17.92
CA ILE A 182 5.05 0.86 -17.84
C ILE A 182 6.54 0.68 -17.54
N PHE A 183 6.89 -0.15 -16.56
CA PHE A 183 8.25 -0.23 -16.03
C PHE A 183 9.04 -1.45 -16.50
N ASN A 184 8.48 -2.28 -17.38
CA ASN A 184 9.07 -3.53 -17.87
C ASN A 184 9.56 -4.45 -16.73
N ILE A 185 8.75 -4.56 -15.67
CA ILE A 185 9.12 -5.31 -14.47
C ILE A 185 9.09 -6.82 -14.77
N THR A 186 10.25 -7.45 -14.62
CA THR A 186 10.42 -8.91 -14.78
C THR A 186 10.55 -9.65 -13.45
N GLU A 187 10.71 -8.91 -12.36
CA GLU A 187 10.88 -9.48 -11.02
C GLU A 187 9.63 -10.28 -10.61
N CYS A 188 9.89 -11.40 -9.94
CA CYS A 188 8.85 -12.29 -9.40
C CYS A 188 9.05 -12.44 -7.89
N CYS A 189 7.97 -12.79 -7.20
CA CYS A 189 8.01 -13.08 -5.77
C CYS A 189 9.13 -14.09 -5.43
N GLU A 190 9.95 -13.75 -4.44
CA GLU A 190 11.08 -14.58 -4.01
C GLU A 190 10.57 -15.97 -3.59
N PRO A 191 11.16 -17.07 -4.09
CA PRO A 191 10.60 -18.41 -3.89
C PRO A 191 10.44 -18.83 -2.43
N SER A 192 11.36 -18.43 -1.55
CA SER A 192 11.30 -18.74 -0.12
C SER A 192 10.19 -17.94 0.56
N TYR A 193 10.04 -16.67 0.21
CA TYR A 193 8.94 -15.81 0.64
C TYR A 193 7.58 -16.35 0.21
N LYS A 194 7.46 -16.78 -1.06
CA LYS A 194 6.23 -17.37 -1.59
C LYS A 194 5.78 -18.61 -0.83
N LYS A 195 6.71 -19.48 -0.43
CA LYS A 195 6.38 -20.64 0.44
C LYS A 195 5.81 -20.21 1.79
N LEU A 196 6.32 -19.12 2.37
CA LEU A 196 5.77 -18.58 3.62
C LEU A 196 4.37 -17.97 3.42
N LEU A 197 4.11 -17.33 2.29
CA LEU A 197 2.77 -16.86 1.91
C LEU A 197 1.76 -18.01 1.76
N GLU A 198 2.21 -19.20 1.34
CA GLU A 198 1.35 -20.38 1.26
C GLU A 198 0.99 -20.96 2.64
N ILE A 199 1.79 -20.67 3.67
CA ILE A 199 1.50 -21.07 5.06
C ILE A 199 0.43 -20.17 5.67
N ILE A 200 0.49 -18.85 5.40
CA ILE A 200 -0.50 -17.91 5.89
C ILE A 200 -1.79 -18.06 5.09
N GLN A 201 -2.84 -18.60 5.72
CA GLN A 201 -4.15 -18.84 5.13
C GLN A 201 -5.25 -18.06 5.86
N PRO A 202 -6.37 -17.69 5.19
CA PRO A 202 -7.45 -16.91 5.80
C PRO A 202 -8.04 -17.53 7.08
N GLU A 203 -8.06 -18.86 7.16
CA GLU A 203 -8.56 -19.62 8.31
C GLU A 203 -7.74 -19.35 9.58
N LEU A 204 -6.45 -19.06 9.42
CA LEU A 204 -5.54 -18.75 10.54
C LEU A 204 -5.77 -17.35 11.12
N ILE A 205 -6.52 -16.49 10.42
CA ILE A 205 -6.77 -15.09 10.79
C ILE A 205 -8.13 -14.91 11.48
N ARG A 206 -9.03 -15.91 11.36
CA ARG A 206 -10.31 -15.93 12.07
C ARG A 206 -10.06 -16.25 13.54
N THR A 207 -9.82 -15.21 14.34
CA THR A 207 -9.79 -15.29 15.80
C THR A 207 -11.21 -15.37 16.36
N ASP A 208 -11.93 -16.43 16.03
CA ASP A 208 -13.12 -16.83 16.77
C ASP A 208 -12.69 -18.05 17.60
N GLU A 209 -12.54 -17.82 18.91
CA GLU A 209 -12.28 -18.81 19.97
C GLU A 209 -10.94 -19.58 19.94
N THR A 210 -10.16 -19.42 21.02
CA THR A 210 -8.99 -20.24 21.40
C THR A 210 -8.11 -20.69 20.24
N THR A 211 -7.39 -19.77 19.60
CA THR A 211 -6.29 -20.15 18.71
C THR A 211 -5.29 -21.00 19.51
N ASP A 212 -5.05 -22.23 19.06
CA ASP A 212 -4.05 -23.12 19.63
C ASP A 212 -2.70 -22.40 19.73
N GLU A 213 -2.06 -22.44 20.90
CA GLU A 213 -0.76 -21.80 21.14
C GLU A 213 0.28 -22.21 20.09
N ASN A 214 0.22 -23.47 19.62
CA ASN A 214 1.10 -23.96 18.56
C ASN A 214 0.86 -23.23 17.24
N VAL A 215 -0.40 -22.96 16.89
CA VAL A 215 -0.77 -22.22 15.67
C VAL A 215 -0.31 -20.78 15.78
N SER A 216 -0.49 -20.13 16.93
CA SER A 216 0.02 -18.77 17.16
C SER A 216 1.54 -18.68 17.01
N HIS A 217 2.29 -19.65 17.55
CA HIS A 217 3.74 -19.71 17.39
C HIS A 217 4.17 -19.92 15.93
N ILE A 218 3.45 -20.75 15.16
CA ILE A 218 3.73 -20.94 13.73
C ILE A 218 3.52 -19.64 12.96
N ILE A 219 2.41 -18.93 13.21
CA ILE A 219 2.13 -17.64 12.57
C ILE A 219 3.22 -16.63 12.91
N GLU A 220 3.53 -16.43 14.20
CA GLU A 220 4.55 -15.47 14.63
C GLU A 220 5.92 -15.77 14.01
N SER A 221 6.35 -17.03 14.06
CA SER A 221 7.61 -17.49 13.46
C SER A 221 7.64 -17.23 11.95
N THR A 222 6.54 -17.52 11.25
CA THR A 222 6.39 -17.27 9.80
C THR A 222 6.51 -15.79 9.49
N LEU A 223 5.78 -14.93 10.21
CA LEU A 223 5.81 -13.47 10.04
C LEU A 223 7.22 -12.89 10.28
N LEU A 224 7.94 -13.42 11.29
CA LEU A 224 9.33 -13.04 11.58
C LEU A 224 10.30 -13.49 10.47
N GLN A 225 10.13 -14.69 9.90
CA GLN A 225 10.94 -15.13 8.76
C GLN A 225 10.69 -14.25 7.53
N MET A 226 9.43 -13.94 7.22
CA MET A 226 9.09 -13.03 6.13
C MET A 226 9.73 -11.65 6.34
N ALA A 227 9.69 -11.13 7.57
CA ALA A 227 10.34 -9.88 7.95
C ALA A 227 11.86 -9.92 7.78
N LYS A 228 12.48 -11.05 8.10
CA LYS A 228 13.92 -11.28 7.91
C LYS A 228 14.30 -11.29 6.43
N ILE A 229 13.51 -11.93 5.57
CA ILE A 229 13.76 -11.97 4.12
C ILE A 229 13.69 -10.56 3.52
N ARG A 230 12.67 -9.76 3.89
CA ARG A 230 12.52 -8.36 3.44
C ARG A 230 13.36 -7.34 4.22
N ARG A 231 14.09 -7.79 5.25
CA ARG A 231 14.94 -6.99 6.15
C ARG A 231 14.22 -5.90 6.96
N THR A 232 12.89 -5.95 7.03
CA THR A 232 12.07 -5.03 7.83
C THR A 232 10.77 -5.72 8.29
N LEU A 233 10.19 -5.30 9.41
CA LEU A 233 8.86 -5.76 9.82
C LEU A 233 7.73 -5.12 9.02
N GLY A 234 7.95 -3.92 8.50
CA GLY A 234 7.05 -3.10 7.71
C GLY A 234 7.64 -1.72 7.51
#